data_AF-A0A2N4TY21-F1
#
_entry.id   AF-A0A2N4TY21-F1
#
_cell.length_a   1.000
_cell.length_b   1.000
_cell.length_c   1.000
_cell.angle_alpha   90.00
_cell.angle_beta   90.00
_cell.angle_gamma   90.00
#
_symmetry.space_group_name_H-M   'P 1'
#
loop_
_entity.id
_entity.type
_entity.pdbx_description
1 polymer ?
#
loop_
_entity_poly.entity_id
_entity_poly.type
_entity_poly.pdbx_seq_one_letter_code
_entity_poly.pdbx_strand_id
1 'polypeptide(L)'
;MAAKQSSFHFTDETFYPPSVSASPSNAFYLRGCDVVQHRPAYCSCLAKIEARQHGVLDSMFAGCSTAIAHKTCQALSMRSEEELAGKAIYFVNRDKLRAYADEQAGGVTPPLSKTSAAPLKPAPRPALKRPAETSIFPTMADGYAAAINAGIAELNQRTPAPASVPEEPKQVVSLPSMSPNPGESMVEFARRMAAQRAAA
;
A
#
# COMPACT_ATOMS: atom_id res chain seq x y z
N MET A 1 -12.10 43.52 1.07
CA MET A 1 -13.05 42.55 1.67
C MET A 1 -12.26 41.32 2.08
N ALA A 2 -12.06 41.09 3.39
CA ALA A 2 -11.34 39.93 3.88
C ALA A 2 -12.32 38.75 3.99
N ALA A 3 -12.10 37.70 3.19
CA ALA A 3 -12.86 36.46 3.30
C ALA A 3 -12.56 35.85 4.67
N LYS A 4 -13.58 35.73 5.54
CA LYS A 4 -13.50 34.97 6.78
C LYS A 4 -13.16 33.52 6.40
N GLN A 5 -11.92 33.10 6.64
CA GLN A 5 -11.56 31.69 6.60
C GLN A 5 -12.26 31.01 7.78
N SER A 6 -13.41 30.38 7.53
CA SER A 6 -13.99 29.45 8.47
C SER A 6 -13.03 28.25 8.54
N SER A 7 -12.30 28.12 9.65
CA SER A 7 -11.46 26.96 9.89
C SER A 7 -12.34 25.73 10.01
N PHE A 8 -12.34 24.90 8.97
CA PHE A 8 -13.08 23.65 8.94
C PHE A 8 -12.36 22.65 9.86
N HIS A 9 -12.94 22.38 11.03
CA HIS A 9 -12.34 21.50 12.04
C HIS A 9 -13.24 20.27 12.22
N PHE A 10 -12.84 19.13 11.66
CA PHE A 10 -13.51 17.84 11.86
C PHE A 10 -12.89 17.14 13.08
N THR A 11 -13.70 16.77 14.06
CA THR A 11 -13.28 15.99 15.24
C THR A 11 -14.10 14.71 15.32
N ASP A 12 -13.41 13.57 15.37
CA ASP A 12 -14.02 12.28 15.70
C ASP A 12 -13.67 11.95 17.16
N GLU A 13 -14.67 11.86 18.02
CA GLU A 13 -14.49 11.54 19.45
C GLU A 13 -14.44 10.03 19.73
N THR A 14 -14.54 9.21 18.69
CA THR A 14 -14.54 7.76 18.84
C THR A 14 -13.16 7.24 19.24
N PHE A 15 -13.12 6.35 20.24
CA PHE A 15 -11.89 5.69 20.65
C PHE A 15 -11.48 4.63 19.63
N TYR A 16 -10.29 4.78 19.05
CA TYR A 16 -9.69 3.80 18.14
C TYR A 16 -8.36 3.30 18.70
N PRO A 17 -8.07 1.98 18.63
CA PRO A 17 -6.76 1.47 19.02
C PRO A 17 -5.68 1.91 18.01
N PRO A 18 -4.41 2.07 18.43
CA PRO A 18 -3.32 2.53 17.56
C PRO A 18 -3.13 1.69 16.29
N SER A 19 -3.47 0.40 16.30
CA SER A 19 -3.39 -0.47 15.12
C SER A 19 -4.25 0.04 13.94
N VAL A 20 -5.35 0.75 14.22
CA VAL A 20 -6.27 1.25 13.19
C VAL A 20 -5.66 2.41 12.39
N SER A 21 -4.68 3.15 12.92
CA SER A 21 -4.00 4.22 12.19
C SER A 21 -3.28 3.75 10.92
N ALA A 22 -2.86 2.49 10.88
CA ALA A 22 -2.23 1.86 9.71
C ALA A 22 -3.24 1.45 8.63
N SER A 23 -4.53 1.45 8.94
CA SER A 23 -5.57 1.01 8.00
C SER A 23 -5.73 2.00 6.82
N PRO A 24 -6.15 1.51 5.64
CA PRO A 24 -6.37 2.36 4.47
C PRO A 24 -7.58 3.31 4.62
N SER A 25 -8.42 3.11 5.63
CA SER A 25 -9.55 4.00 5.95
C SER A 25 -9.12 5.26 6.71
N ASN A 26 -7.85 5.36 7.12
CA ASN A 26 -7.30 6.58 7.70
C ASN A 26 -7.14 7.67 6.63
N ALA A 27 -7.84 8.78 6.82
CA ALA A 27 -7.78 9.97 5.96
C ALA A 27 -6.76 11.02 6.43
N PHE A 28 -5.95 10.73 7.45
CA PHE A 28 -4.96 11.68 7.95
C PHE A 28 -3.74 11.79 7.02
N TYR A 29 -3.39 13.04 6.67
CA TYR A 29 -2.21 13.37 5.86
C TYR A 29 -1.23 14.21 6.66
N LEU A 30 0.05 13.92 6.52
CA LEU A 30 1.10 14.72 7.14
C LEU A 30 1.06 16.15 6.58
N ARG A 31 1.50 17.13 7.40
CA ARG A 31 1.60 18.52 6.94
C ARG A 31 2.68 18.72 5.88
N GLY A 32 3.71 17.89 5.91
CA GLY A 32 4.79 17.80 4.94
C GLY A 32 5.73 16.65 5.32
N CYS A 33 6.56 16.22 4.38
CA CYS A 33 7.60 15.22 4.64
C CYS A 33 8.87 15.66 3.91
N ASP A 34 9.97 15.81 4.64
CA ASP A 34 11.24 16.31 4.08
C ASP A 34 11.84 15.34 3.06
N VAL A 35 11.57 14.04 3.22
CA VAL A 35 12.09 12.99 2.34
C VAL A 35 11.39 12.97 0.99
N VAL A 36 10.05 13.04 0.99
CA VAL A 36 9.24 12.89 -0.24
C VAL A 36 8.77 14.23 -0.80
N GLN A 37 9.01 15.33 -0.07
CA GLN A 37 8.68 16.72 -0.46
C GLN A 37 7.20 16.94 -0.81
N HIS A 38 6.31 16.12 -0.25
CA HIS A 38 4.86 16.29 -0.37
C HIS A 38 4.17 15.90 0.95
N ARG A 39 2.82 15.85 0.92
CA ARG A 39 1.97 15.47 2.05
C ARG A 39 1.50 14.02 1.92
N PRO A 40 2.28 13.02 2.37
CA PRO A 40 1.86 11.62 2.29
C PRO A 40 0.72 11.33 3.26
N ALA A 41 -0.07 10.30 2.93
CA ALA A 41 -1.02 9.72 3.88
C ALA A 41 -0.26 9.00 5.00
N TYR A 42 -0.69 9.17 6.25
CA TYR A 42 0.00 8.60 7.41
C TYR A 42 0.00 7.07 7.40
N CYS A 43 -1.10 6.44 6.99
CA CYS A 43 -1.18 4.98 6.83
C CYS A 43 -0.12 4.44 5.85
N SER A 44 0.18 5.16 4.76
CA SER A 44 1.24 4.79 3.82
C SER A 44 2.63 4.87 4.46
N CYS A 45 2.88 5.86 5.32
CA CYS A 45 4.11 5.95 6.08
C CYS A 45 4.26 4.78 7.06
N LEU A 46 3.19 4.38 7.75
CA LEU A 46 3.20 3.24 8.66
C LEU A 46 3.50 1.92 7.93
N ALA A 47 2.88 1.68 6.78
CA ALA A 47 3.18 0.51 5.95
C ALA A 47 4.65 0.44 5.52
N LYS A 48 5.29 1.59 5.22
CA LYS A 48 6.72 1.66 4.89
C LYS A 48 7.62 1.39 6.10
N ILE A 49 7.21 1.86 7.29
CA ILE A 49 7.92 1.57 8.54
C ILE A 49 7.89 0.07 8.84
N GLU A 50 6.72 -0.55 8.74
CA GLU A 50 6.55 -2.00 8.92
C GLU A 50 7.36 -2.78 7.87
N ALA A 51 7.23 -2.44 6.59
CA ALA A 51 8.04 -3.06 5.52
C ALA A 51 9.55 -2.93 5.77
N ARG A 52 10.00 -1.80 6.35
CA ARG A 52 11.42 -1.60 6.70
C ARG A 52 11.85 -2.48 7.87
N GLN A 53 10.99 -2.66 8.88
CA GLN A 53 11.23 -3.53 10.02
C GLN A 53 11.33 -4.99 9.58
N HIS A 54 10.52 -5.40 8.59
CA HIS A 54 10.60 -6.74 7.99
C HIS A 54 11.71 -6.90 6.95
N GLY A 55 12.43 -5.83 6.59
CA GLY A 55 13.51 -5.88 5.59
C GLY A 55 13.03 -6.04 4.14
N VAL A 56 11.75 -5.75 3.86
CA VAL A 56 11.12 -5.92 2.53
C VAL A 56 10.89 -4.56 1.83
N LEU A 57 11.29 -3.44 2.44
CA LEU A 57 11.09 -2.12 1.85
C LEU A 57 11.87 -1.96 0.54
N ASP A 58 11.16 -1.57 -0.53
CA ASP A 58 11.72 -1.37 -1.87
C ASP A 58 12.86 -0.32 -1.87
N SER A 59 13.89 -0.61 -2.65
CA SER A 59 14.96 0.30 -3.07
C SER A 59 14.49 1.67 -3.54
N MET A 60 13.33 1.77 -4.20
CA MET A 60 12.74 3.06 -4.61
C MET A 60 12.47 3.99 -3.43
N PHE A 61 12.31 3.43 -2.23
CA PHE A 61 12.10 4.18 -0.99
C PHE A 61 13.37 4.26 -0.13
N ALA A 62 14.57 4.22 -0.73
CA ALA A 62 15.84 4.32 -0.03
C ALA A 62 15.92 5.54 0.92
N GLY A 63 15.40 6.70 0.50
CA GLY A 63 15.33 7.89 1.36
C GLY A 63 14.41 7.72 2.58
N CYS A 64 13.31 6.97 2.43
CA CYS A 64 12.46 6.64 3.59
C CYS A 64 13.18 5.64 4.50
N SER A 65 13.87 4.65 3.93
CA SER A 65 14.64 3.65 4.67
C SER A 65 15.72 4.30 5.55
N THR A 66 16.47 5.27 5.02
CA THR A 66 17.51 5.99 5.78
C THR A 66 16.89 6.86 6.86
N ALA A 67 15.83 7.62 6.56
CA ALA A 67 15.16 8.46 7.56
C ALA A 67 14.54 7.64 8.71
N ILE A 68 14.00 6.45 8.41
CA ILE A 68 13.50 5.51 9.41
C ILE A 68 14.66 4.97 10.26
N ALA A 69 15.77 4.56 9.63
CA ALA A 69 16.95 4.05 10.33
C ALA A 69 17.57 5.09 11.27
N HIS A 70 17.63 6.36 10.85
CA HIS A 70 18.12 7.47 11.66
C HIS A 70 17.09 8.03 12.65
N LYS A 71 15.88 7.48 12.72
CA LYS A 71 14.78 7.96 13.56
C LYS A 71 14.42 9.44 13.33
N THR A 72 14.63 9.95 12.12
CA THR A 72 14.27 11.33 11.73
C THR A 72 12.90 11.41 11.05
N CYS A 73 12.27 10.26 10.78
CA CYS A 73 10.94 10.20 10.19
C CYS A 73 9.86 10.70 11.15
N GLN A 74 9.13 11.78 10.78
CA GLN A 74 8.02 12.32 11.56
C GLN A 74 6.96 11.27 11.91
N ALA A 75 6.62 10.39 10.97
CA ALA A 75 5.61 9.35 11.17
C ALA A 75 5.99 8.36 12.29
N LEU A 76 7.29 8.19 12.56
CA LEU A 76 7.80 7.34 13.64
C LEU A 76 7.56 8.00 15.02
N SER A 77 7.82 9.30 15.15
CA SER A 77 7.47 10.07 16.37
C SER A 77 5.98 9.98 16.64
N MET A 78 5.16 10.30 15.63
CA MET A 78 3.70 10.22 15.74
C MET A 78 3.23 8.83 16.16
N ARG A 79 3.87 7.77 15.65
CA ARG A 79 3.52 6.40 16.03
C ARG A 79 3.82 6.12 17.49
N SER A 80 4.98 6.56 17.98
CA SER A 80 5.33 6.42 19.39
C SER A 80 4.37 7.20 20.31
N GLU A 81 3.86 8.34 19.86
CA GLU A 81 2.86 9.12 20.60
C GLU A 81 1.52 8.38 20.69
N GLU A 82 1.06 7.74 19.61
CA GLU A 82 -0.15 6.89 19.64
C GLU A 82 0.01 5.67 20.54
N GLU A 83 1.19 5.02 20.50
CA GLU A 83 1.51 3.86 21.33
C GLU A 83 1.56 4.24 22.82
N LEU A 84 2.18 5.37 23.15
CA LEU A 84 2.22 5.90 24.52
C LEU A 84 0.84 6.31 25.04
N ALA A 85 -0.02 6.86 24.17
CA ALA A 85 -1.37 7.25 24.55
C ALA A 85 -2.36 6.06 24.57
N GLY A 86 -1.97 4.89 24.04
CA GLY A 86 -2.84 3.73 23.90
C GLY A 86 -4.04 3.95 22.97
N LYS A 87 -4.01 5.01 22.15
CA LYS A 87 -5.10 5.39 21.23
C LYS A 87 -4.55 5.97 19.93
N ALA A 88 -5.30 5.80 18.85
CA ALA A 88 -5.00 6.37 17.55
C ALA A 88 -5.34 7.87 17.50
N ILE A 89 -4.37 8.71 17.86
CA ILE A 89 -4.50 10.17 17.88
C ILE A 89 -4.59 10.73 16.45
N TYR A 90 -3.93 10.09 15.48
CA TYR A 90 -3.85 10.55 14.10
C TYR A 90 -4.72 9.72 13.15
N PHE A 91 -5.80 9.14 13.67
CA PHE A 91 -6.79 8.47 12.84
C PHE A 91 -7.97 9.40 12.55
N VAL A 92 -8.20 9.64 11.26
CA VAL A 92 -9.39 10.33 10.78
C VAL A 92 -10.20 9.34 9.95
N ASN A 93 -11.39 8.99 10.42
CA ASN A 93 -12.25 8.07 9.69
C ASN A 93 -12.72 8.70 8.38
N ARG A 94 -12.32 8.13 7.25
CA ARG A 94 -12.65 8.65 5.91
C ARG A 94 -14.16 8.71 5.63
N ASP A 95 -14.92 7.74 6.12
CA ASP A 95 -16.35 7.66 5.85
C ASP A 95 -17.12 8.73 6.63
N LYS A 96 -16.74 8.95 7.90
CA LYS A 96 -17.29 10.04 8.71
C LYS A 96 -16.89 11.41 8.18
N LEU A 97 -15.64 11.55 7.73
CA LEU A 97 -15.17 12.80 7.12
C LEU A 97 -15.95 13.13 5.85
N ARG A 98 -16.28 12.13 5.03
CA ARG A 98 -17.14 12.30 3.85
C ARG A 98 -18.56 12.70 4.24
N ALA A 99 -19.18 11.98 5.19
CA ALA A 99 -20.52 12.32 5.66
C ALA A 99 -20.60 13.76 6.18
N TYR A 100 -19.61 14.17 6.99
CA TYR A 100 -19.51 15.54 7.49
C TYR A 100 -19.30 16.56 6.35
N ALA A 101 -18.48 16.25 5.36
CA ALA A 101 -18.28 17.12 4.21
C ALA A 101 -19.57 17.26 3.37
N ASP A 102 -20.34 16.18 3.20
CA ASP A 102 -21.59 16.17 2.46
C ASP A 102 -22.69 16.99 3.17
N GLU A 103 -22.77 16.88 4.50
CA GLU A 103 -23.65 17.70 5.35
C GLU A 103 -23.33 19.19 5.22
N GLN A 104 -22.03 19.54 5.28
CA GLN A 104 -21.57 20.93 5.19
C GLN A 104 -21.70 21.50 3.77
N ALA A 105 -21.59 20.66 2.75
CA ALA A 105 -21.81 21.05 1.36
C ALA A 105 -23.30 21.30 1.03
N GLY A 106 -24.22 21.08 1.99
CA GLY A 106 -25.64 21.40 1.85
C GLY A 106 -26.34 20.63 0.73
N GLY A 107 -25.82 19.45 0.36
CA GLY A 107 -26.35 18.66 -0.77
C GLY A 107 -26.12 19.27 -2.15
N VAL A 108 -25.27 20.29 -2.29
CA VAL A 108 -24.95 20.92 -3.60
C VAL A 108 -23.83 20.17 -4.33
N THR A 109 -23.67 18.87 -4.09
CA THR A 109 -22.99 18.02 -5.06
C THR A 109 -23.94 17.85 -6.23
N PRO A 110 -23.68 18.43 -7.43
CA PRO A 110 -24.45 18.05 -8.59
C PRO A 110 -24.37 16.53 -8.68
N PRO A 111 -25.50 15.82 -8.88
CA PRO A 111 -25.42 14.39 -9.10
C PRO A 111 -24.41 14.22 -10.23
N LEU A 112 -23.33 13.47 -9.99
CA LEU A 112 -22.61 12.84 -11.07
C LEU A 112 -23.65 11.91 -11.66
N SER A 113 -24.45 12.45 -12.58
CA SER A 113 -25.36 11.71 -13.42
C SER A 113 -24.53 10.54 -13.88
N LYS A 114 -24.95 9.33 -13.48
CA LYS A 114 -24.45 8.12 -14.10
C LYS A 114 -24.74 8.35 -15.57
N THR A 115 -23.76 8.83 -16.32
CA THR A 115 -23.73 8.70 -17.75
C THR A 115 -23.67 7.20 -17.92
N SER A 116 -24.86 6.59 -17.94
CA SER A 116 -25.13 5.41 -18.73
C SER A 116 -24.46 5.71 -20.05
N ALA A 117 -23.26 5.17 -20.22
CA ALA A 117 -22.57 5.17 -21.48
C ALA A 117 -23.45 4.33 -22.40
N ALA A 118 -24.46 4.98 -22.99
CA ALA A 118 -25.06 4.48 -24.21
C ALA A 118 -23.88 4.22 -25.16
N PRO A 119 -23.79 3.04 -25.78
CA PRO A 119 -22.72 2.78 -26.73
C PRO A 119 -22.84 3.81 -27.85
N LEU A 120 -21.96 4.81 -27.84
CA LEU A 120 -21.85 5.74 -28.95
C LEU A 120 -21.41 4.90 -30.14
N LYS A 121 -22.33 4.66 -31.07
CA LYS A 121 -21.97 4.15 -32.40
C LYS A 121 -20.86 5.06 -32.93
N PRO A 122 -19.71 4.51 -33.34
CA PRO A 122 -18.60 5.32 -33.80
C PRO A 122 -19.07 6.18 -34.99
N ALA A 123 -18.98 7.49 -34.83
CA ALA A 123 -19.24 8.41 -35.94
C ALA A 123 -18.22 8.13 -37.06
N PRO A 124 -18.64 8.14 -38.33
CA PRO A 124 -17.73 7.97 -39.45
C PRO A 124 -16.70 9.10 -39.44
N ARG A 125 -15.43 8.74 -39.26
CA ARG A 125 -14.32 9.70 -39.31
C ARG A 125 -14.24 10.26 -40.74
N PRO A 126 -14.19 11.59 -40.94
CA PRO A 126 -13.90 12.15 -42.25
C PRO A 126 -12.48 11.74 -42.66
N ALA A 127 -12.36 11.14 -43.84
CA ALA A 127 -11.10 10.68 -44.39
C ALA A 127 -10.18 11.87 -44.66
N LEU A 128 -9.17 12.04 -43.81
CA LEU A 128 -8.07 12.98 -44.06
C LEU A 128 -7.22 12.39 -45.20
N LYS A 129 -7.23 13.03 -46.37
CA LYS A 129 -6.33 12.68 -47.48
C LYS A 129 -4.90 12.99 -47.06
N ARG A 130 -4.15 11.96 -46.70
CA ARG A 130 -2.71 12.04 -46.39
C ARG A 130 -1.93 12.21 -47.71
N PRO A 131 -1.04 13.20 -47.84
CA PRO A 131 -0.15 13.28 -49.01
C PRO A 131 0.83 12.10 -49.00
N ALA A 132 1.17 11.63 -50.20
CA ALA A 132 2.02 10.47 -50.43
C ALA A 132 3.40 10.68 -49.78
N GLU A 133 3.69 9.85 -48.78
CA GLU A 133 4.94 9.84 -48.03
C GLU A 133 5.77 8.65 -48.54
N THR A 134 6.89 8.97 -49.18
CA THR A 134 7.89 8.04 -49.72
C THR A 134 8.47 7.17 -48.60
N SER A 135 8.17 5.87 -48.60
CA SER A 135 8.72 4.93 -47.62
C SER A 135 10.13 4.52 -48.00
N ILE A 136 11.13 4.91 -47.19
CA ILE A 136 12.48 4.34 -47.20
C ILE A 136 12.72 3.60 -45.89
N PHE A 137 11.80 2.73 -45.45
CA PHE A 137 12.09 1.71 -44.44
C PHE A 137 11.10 0.53 -44.57
N PRO A 138 11.57 -0.73 -44.64
CA PRO A 138 10.68 -1.88 -44.59
C PRO A 138 10.13 -2.04 -43.18
N THR A 139 8.84 -1.79 -43.01
CA THR A 139 8.07 -2.04 -41.79
C THR A 139 7.92 -3.55 -41.57
N MET A 140 8.68 -4.11 -40.63
CA MET A 140 8.37 -5.41 -39.99
C MET A 140 7.29 -5.24 -38.90
N ALA A 141 6.13 -4.70 -39.27
CA ALA A 141 5.04 -4.43 -38.31
C ALA A 141 4.03 -5.59 -38.18
N ASP A 142 3.98 -6.51 -39.15
CA ASP A 142 2.90 -7.51 -39.21
C ASP A 142 3.22 -8.83 -38.48
N GLY A 143 4.46 -9.06 -38.06
CA GLY A 143 4.87 -10.30 -37.39
C GLY A 143 4.69 -10.30 -35.86
N TYR A 144 4.87 -9.15 -35.21
CA TYR A 144 4.96 -9.08 -33.74
C TYR A 144 3.60 -9.31 -33.06
N ALA A 145 2.54 -8.70 -33.59
CA ALA A 145 1.19 -8.87 -33.05
C ALA A 145 0.68 -10.32 -33.23
N ALA A 146 1.02 -10.96 -34.36
CA ALA A 146 0.68 -12.36 -34.59
C ALA A 146 1.42 -13.31 -33.64
N ALA A 147 2.70 -13.04 -33.36
CA ALA A 147 3.50 -13.86 -32.43
C ALA A 147 2.98 -13.80 -30.98
N ILE A 148 2.56 -12.62 -30.52
CA ILE A 148 1.97 -12.46 -29.17
C ILE A 148 0.66 -13.24 -29.07
N ASN A 149 -0.22 -13.11 -30.06
CA ASN A 149 -1.51 -13.79 -30.05
C ASN A 149 -1.36 -15.32 -30.14
N ALA A 150 -0.37 -15.81 -30.89
CA ALA A 150 -0.04 -17.23 -30.95
C ALA A 150 0.45 -17.77 -29.59
N GLY A 151 1.35 -17.05 -28.90
CA GLY A 151 1.85 -17.47 -27.59
C GLY A 151 0.77 -17.54 -26.49
N ILE A 152 -0.21 -16.63 -26.53
CA ILE A 152 -1.35 -16.65 -25.59
C ILE A 152 -2.26 -17.85 -25.85
N ALA A 153 -2.49 -18.22 -27.11
CA ALA A 153 -3.31 -19.37 -27.47
C ALA A 153 -2.65 -20.69 -27.03
N GLU A 154 -1.33 -20.80 -27.15
CA GLU A 154 -0.57 -21.99 -26.76
C GLU A 154 -0.54 -22.21 -25.23
N LEU A 155 -0.49 -21.11 -24.46
CA LEU A 155 -0.59 -21.15 -22.99
C LEU A 155 -1.95 -21.67 -22.51
N ASN A 156 -3.04 -21.25 -23.15
CA ASN A 156 -4.40 -21.68 -22.77
C ASN A 156 -4.67 -23.16 -23.11
N GLN A 157 -3.96 -23.73 -24.09
CA GLN A 157 -4.07 -25.15 -24.44
C GLN A 157 -3.19 -26.07 -23.58
N ARG A 158 -2.19 -25.52 -22.88
CA ARG A 158 -1.24 -26.29 -22.05
C ARG A 158 -1.65 -26.47 -20.59
N THR A 159 -2.76 -25.91 -20.14
CA THR A 159 -3.33 -26.20 -18.80
C THR A 159 -4.40 -27.29 -18.89
N PRO A 160 -4.06 -28.58 -18.69
CA PRO A 160 -5.04 -29.51 -18.15
C PRO A 160 -5.38 -29.09 -16.72
N ALA A 161 -6.64 -29.32 -16.35
CA ALA A 161 -7.22 -29.03 -15.04
C ALA A 161 -6.31 -29.49 -13.87
N PRO A 162 -6.30 -28.76 -12.74
CA PRO A 162 -5.48 -29.13 -11.59
C PRO A 162 -5.96 -30.48 -11.04
N ALA A 163 -5.16 -31.52 -11.29
CA ALA A 163 -5.26 -32.79 -10.59
C ALA A 163 -4.96 -32.55 -9.09
N SER A 164 -5.86 -33.05 -8.26
CA SER A 164 -5.74 -33.15 -6.81
C SER A 164 -4.39 -33.74 -6.41
N VAL A 165 -3.53 -32.93 -5.82
CA VAL A 165 -2.28 -33.38 -5.19
C VAL A 165 -2.65 -33.99 -3.83
N PRO A 166 -2.27 -35.25 -3.54
CA PRO A 166 -2.41 -35.84 -2.21
C PRO A 166 -1.56 -35.06 -1.19
N GLU A 167 -2.21 -34.69 -0.09
CA GLU A 167 -1.66 -34.00 1.06
C GLU A 167 -0.65 -34.90 1.78
N GLU A 168 0.64 -34.66 1.56
CA GLU A 168 1.73 -35.27 2.32
C GLU A 168 2.01 -34.40 3.57
N PRO A 169 1.91 -34.93 4.79
CA PRO A 169 2.07 -34.14 6.00
C PRO A 169 3.55 -33.79 6.22
N LYS A 170 3.90 -32.53 5.94
CA LYS A 170 5.16 -31.94 6.42
C LYS A 170 5.14 -31.92 7.94
N GLN A 171 5.88 -32.84 8.55
CA GLN A 171 6.24 -32.81 9.96
C GLN A 171 6.97 -31.50 10.25
N VAL A 172 6.28 -30.60 10.94
CA VAL A 172 6.86 -29.42 11.56
C VAL A 172 7.72 -29.92 12.72
N VAL A 173 9.04 -29.91 12.54
CA VAL A 173 9.98 -30.09 13.65
C VAL A 173 9.82 -28.86 14.55
N SER A 174 9.05 -29.03 15.61
CA SER A 174 8.85 -28.07 16.69
C SER A 174 10.16 -27.86 17.43
N LEU A 175 10.84 -26.75 17.12
CA LEU A 175 11.93 -26.25 17.96
C LEU A 175 11.36 -25.94 19.36
N PRO A 176 11.95 -26.48 20.44
CA PRO A 176 11.49 -26.18 21.80
C PRO A 176 11.72 -24.70 22.11
N SER A 177 10.63 -23.97 22.26
CA SER A 177 10.64 -22.59 22.76
C SER A 177 11.05 -22.63 24.24
N MET A 178 12.29 -22.23 24.55
CA MET A 178 12.76 -22.08 25.92
C MET A 178 12.68 -20.62 26.35
N SER A 179 11.91 -20.35 27.39
CA SER A 179 11.93 -19.07 28.10
C SER A 179 13.13 -18.99 29.05
N PRO A 180 13.69 -17.79 29.30
CA PRO A 180 14.70 -17.58 30.34
C PRO A 180 14.17 -17.95 31.73
N ASN A 181 15.02 -18.52 32.58
CA ASN A 181 14.64 -18.79 33.96
C ASN A 181 14.70 -17.48 34.77
N PRO A 182 13.81 -17.28 35.78
CA PRO A 182 13.85 -16.09 36.62
C PRO A 182 15.18 -16.01 37.39
N GLY A 183 15.92 -14.92 37.18
CA GLY A 183 17.23 -14.67 37.80
C GLY A 183 18.45 -15.08 36.96
N GLU A 184 18.24 -15.66 35.78
CA GLU A 184 19.33 -16.01 34.86
C GLU A 184 19.86 -14.78 34.11
N SER A 185 21.17 -14.63 34.04
CA SER A 185 21.78 -13.56 33.25
C SER A 185 21.68 -13.86 31.75
N MET A 186 21.61 -12.82 30.92
CA MET A 186 21.53 -12.95 29.46
C MET A 186 22.68 -13.78 28.85
N VAL A 187 23.86 -13.74 29.49
CA VAL A 187 25.05 -14.48 29.06
C VAL A 187 24.91 -15.98 29.34
N GLU A 188 24.32 -16.35 30.47
CA GLU A 188 24.07 -17.76 30.83
C GLU A 188 23.00 -18.38 29.92
N PHE A 189 21.93 -17.63 29.63
CA PHE A 189 20.92 -18.05 28.68
C PHE A 189 21.50 -18.31 27.28
N ALA A 190 22.38 -17.42 26.79
CA ALA A 190 23.04 -17.57 25.50
C ALA A 190 23.96 -18.80 25.46
N ARG A 191 24.71 -19.08 26.54
CA ARG A 191 25.54 -20.29 26.65
C ARG A 191 24.70 -21.57 26.63
N ARG A 192 23.55 -21.57 27.31
CA ARG A 192 22.62 -22.72 27.30
C ARG A 192 22.04 -22.99 25.91
N MET A 193 21.65 -21.93 25.19
CA MET A 193 21.17 -22.02 23.81
C MET A 193 22.25 -22.55 22.86
N ALA A 194 23.51 -22.13 23.03
CA ALA A 194 24.62 -22.60 22.22
C ALA A 194 24.94 -24.09 22.47
N ALA A 195 24.92 -24.53 23.74
CA ALA A 195 25.17 -25.93 24.10
C ALA A 195 24.10 -26.88 23.53
N GLN A 196 22.82 -26.47 23.52
CA GLN A 196 21.74 -27.28 22.95
C GLN A 196 21.82 -27.38 21.42
N ARG A 197 22.22 -26.31 20.73
CA ARG A 197 22.43 -26.35 19.27
C ARG A 197 23.60 -27.23 18.85
N ALA A 198 24.59 -27.42 19.73
CA ALA A 198 25.72 -28.31 19.47
C ALA A 198 25.39 -29.79 19.76
N ALA A 199 24.33 -30.06 20.53
CA ALA A 199 23.90 -31.40 20.91
C ALA A 199 22.77 -31.97 20.01
N ALA A 200 22.22 -31.15 19.11
CA ALA A 200 21.23 -31.52 18.10
C ALA A 200 21.92 -31.69 16.74
#